data_AF-A0A953ND68-F1
#
_entry.id   AF-A0A953ND68-F1
#
_cell.length_a   1.000
_cell.length_b   1.000
_cell.length_c   1.000
_cell.angle_alpha   90.00
_cell.angle_beta   90.00
_cell.angle_gamma   90.00
#
_symmetry.space_group_name_H-M   'P 1'
#
loop_
_entity.id
_entity.type
_entity.pdbx_description
1 polymer ?
#
loop_
_entity_poly.entity_id
_entity_poly.type
_entity_poly.pdbx_seq_one_letter_code
_entity_poly.pdbx_strand_id
1 'polypeptide(L)'
;MTKSLKSLEEYKKDIENMSKSLLNTDQKNLIIEILENAKEENLDNIFQLLIQKVKIGFTFDAAPSVDTTQVALLTKDQKMSFVNDYLKEQNNNLIIGENYDVLKNLIVLERERERAGR
;
A
#
# COMPACT_ATOMS: atom_id res chain seq x y z
N MET A 1 -41.19 -11.81 -2.97
CA MET A 1 -40.20 -11.40 -3.98
C MET A 1 -39.96 -9.91 -3.80
N THR A 2 -38.83 -9.54 -3.21
CA THR A 2 -38.38 -8.14 -3.16
C THR A 2 -37.95 -7.76 -4.57
N LYS A 3 -38.69 -6.84 -5.18
CA LYS A 3 -38.36 -6.23 -6.46
C LYS A 3 -37.12 -5.35 -6.26
N SER A 4 -36.20 -5.31 -7.22
CA SER A 4 -35.06 -4.39 -7.16
C SER A 4 -35.55 -2.95 -7.05
N LEU A 5 -34.85 -2.14 -6.25
CA LEU A 5 -35.18 -0.74 -6.02
C LEU A 5 -34.93 0.12 -7.27
N LYS A 6 -33.95 -0.28 -8.08
CA LYS A 6 -33.54 0.40 -9.31
C LYS A 6 -33.44 -0.57 -10.48
N SER A 7 -33.53 -0.04 -11.70
CA SER A 7 -33.30 -0.83 -12.92
C SER A 7 -31.80 -1.03 -13.18
N LEU A 8 -31.46 -2.03 -14.00
CA LEU A 8 -30.07 -2.26 -14.44
C LEU A 8 -29.45 -1.02 -15.10
N GLU A 9 -30.24 -0.28 -15.89
CA GLU A 9 -29.78 0.93 -16.60
C GLU A 9 -29.42 2.05 -15.62
N GLU A 10 -30.19 2.21 -14.55
CA GLU A 10 -29.91 3.19 -13.51
C GLU A 10 -28.60 2.86 -12.77
N TYR A 11 -28.35 1.58 -12.50
CA TYR A 11 -27.09 1.14 -11.88
C TYR A 11 -25.88 1.37 -12.79
N LYS A 12 -26.00 1.11 -14.10
CA LYS A 12 -24.93 1.39 -15.07
C LYS A 12 -24.58 2.88 -15.07
N LYS A 13 -25.59 3.74 -15.10
CA LYS A 13 -25.41 5.20 -15.06
C LYS A 13 -24.75 5.66 -13.76
N ASP A 14 -25.11 5.07 -12.62
CA ASP A 14 -24.46 5.36 -11.34
C ASP A 14 -22.96 5.01 -11.39
N ILE A 15 -22.57 3.86 -11.98
CA ILE A 15 -21.17 3.40 -12.11
C ILE A 15 -20.36 4.30 -13.06
N GLU A 16 -20.93 4.68 -14.20
CA GLU A 16 -20.28 5.57 -15.16
C GLU A 16 -19.95 6.92 -14.52
N ASN A 17 -20.88 7.46 -13.73
CA ASN A 17 -20.72 8.75 -13.04
C ASN A 17 -19.80 8.72 -11.81
N MET A 18 -19.38 7.55 -11.33
CA MET A 18 -18.43 7.48 -10.21
C MET A 18 -17.07 8.08 -10.61
N SER A 19 -16.39 8.74 -9.66
CA SER A 19 -15.10 9.35 -9.94
C SER A 19 -14.05 8.29 -10.30
N LYS A 20 -13.07 8.68 -11.12
CA LYS A 20 -11.89 7.84 -11.43
C LYS A 20 -11.06 7.50 -10.19
N SER A 21 -11.17 8.31 -9.13
CA SER A 21 -10.54 8.04 -7.85
C SER A 21 -11.22 6.92 -7.06
N LEU A 22 -12.51 6.63 -7.31
CA LEU A 22 -13.20 5.49 -6.72
C LEU A 22 -13.04 4.23 -7.57
N LEU A 23 -13.27 4.32 -8.88
CA LEU A 23 -13.21 3.18 -9.79
C LEU A 23 -12.46 3.57 -11.06
N ASN A 24 -11.45 2.79 -11.41
CA ASN A 24 -10.80 2.91 -12.72
C ASN A 24 -11.71 2.34 -13.82
N THR A 25 -11.37 2.59 -15.08
CA THR A 25 -12.20 2.18 -16.23
C THR A 25 -12.42 0.66 -16.29
N ASP A 26 -11.39 -0.13 -16.00
CA ASP A 26 -11.48 -1.60 -16.06
C ASP A 26 -12.40 -2.16 -14.95
N GLN A 27 -12.32 -1.59 -13.75
CA GLN A 27 -13.19 -1.94 -12.64
C GLN A 27 -14.66 -1.57 -12.93
N LYS A 28 -14.91 -0.41 -13.55
CA LYS A 28 -16.25 -0.01 -13.98
C LYS A 28 -16.84 -1.02 -14.97
N ASN A 29 -16.07 -1.38 -15.99
CA ASN A 29 -16.50 -2.34 -17.01
C ASN A 29 -16.80 -3.71 -16.38
N LEU A 30 -15.94 -4.20 -15.48
CA LEU A 30 -16.15 -5.47 -14.79
C LEU A 30 -17.41 -5.47 -13.91
N ILE A 31 -17.67 -4.38 -13.18
CA ILE A 31 -18.89 -4.25 -12.36
C ILE A 31 -20.14 -4.28 -13.25
N ILE A 32 -20.11 -3.60 -14.40
CA ILE A 32 -21.23 -3.60 -15.36
C ILE A 32 -21.48 -5.02 -15.89
N GLU A 33 -20.43 -5.74 -16.30
CA GLU A 33 -20.54 -7.12 -16.80
C GLU A 33 -21.14 -8.07 -15.74
N ILE A 34 -20.74 -7.93 -14.47
CA ILE A 34 -21.30 -8.71 -13.37
C ILE A 34 -22.79 -8.42 -13.17
N LEU A 35 -23.21 -7.16 -13.27
CA LEU A 35 -24.60 -6.76 -13.12
C LEU A 35 -25.48 -7.22 -14.30
N GLU A 36 -24.94 -7.24 -15.52
CA GLU A 36 -25.64 -7.76 -16.71
C GLU A 36 -25.94 -9.26 -16.61
N ASN A 37 -25.05 -10.02 -15.97
CA ASN A 37 -25.20 -11.46 -15.79
C ASN A 37 -25.96 -11.83 -14.49
N ALA A 38 -26.34 -10.84 -13.68
CA ALA A 38 -27.05 -11.06 -12.43
C ALA A 38 -28.56 -11.23 -12.65
N LYS A 39 -29.21 -11.99 -11.76
CA LYS A 39 -30.67 -12.02 -11.68
C LYS A 39 -31.18 -10.68 -11.14
N GLU A 40 -32.30 -10.18 -11.68
CA GLU A 40 -32.90 -8.90 -11.27
C GLU A 40 -33.13 -8.81 -9.76
N GLU A 41 -33.58 -9.90 -9.14
CA GLU A 41 -33.82 -10.00 -7.69
C GLU A 41 -32.57 -9.76 -6.82
N ASN A 42 -31.38 -9.90 -7.38
CA ASN A 42 -30.10 -9.77 -6.67
C ASN A 42 -29.33 -8.50 -7.03
N LEU A 43 -29.81 -7.67 -7.96
CA LEU A 43 -29.08 -6.50 -8.46
C LEU A 43 -28.67 -5.56 -7.32
N ASP A 44 -29.61 -5.22 -6.42
CA ASP A 44 -29.36 -4.32 -5.30
C ASP A 44 -28.25 -4.85 -4.36
N ASN A 45 -28.32 -6.13 -4.02
CA ASN A 45 -27.37 -6.78 -3.11
C ASN A 45 -25.97 -6.87 -3.74
N ILE A 46 -25.90 -7.22 -5.03
CA ILE A 46 -24.65 -7.32 -5.77
C ILE A 46 -24.01 -5.93 -5.92
N PHE A 47 -24.80 -4.91 -6.27
CA PHE A 47 -24.32 -3.54 -6.37
C PHE A 47 -23.75 -3.04 -5.03
N GLN A 48 -24.47 -3.24 -3.93
CA GLN A 48 -23.96 -2.86 -2.60
C GLN A 48 -22.66 -3.57 -2.26
N LEU A 49 -22.55 -4.87 -2.53
CA LEU A 49 -21.33 -5.64 -2.27
C LEU A 49 -20.12 -5.12 -3.07
N LEU A 50 -20.31 -4.81 -4.35
CA LEU A 50 -19.25 -4.34 -5.24
C LEU A 50 -18.75 -2.94 -4.86
N ILE A 51 -19.66 -2.03 -4.51
CA ILE A 51 -19.30 -0.67 -4.09
C ILE A 51 -18.70 -0.64 -2.68
N GLN A 52 -19.14 -1.51 -1.77
CA GLN A 52 -18.62 -1.53 -0.40
C GLN A 52 -17.12 -1.88 -0.36
N LYS A 53 -16.64 -2.76 -1.24
CA LYS A 53 -15.20 -3.07 -1.37
C LYS A 53 -14.34 -1.86 -1.74
N VAL A 54 -14.90 -0.88 -2.44
CA VAL A 54 -14.19 0.35 -2.86
C VAL A 54 -13.89 1.25 -1.66
N LYS A 55 -14.79 1.30 -0.67
CA LYS A 55 -14.69 2.25 0.46
C LYS A 55 -13.67 1.85 1.53
N ILE A 56 -13.07 0.67 1.46
CA ILE A 56 -12.22 0.11 2.54
C ILE A 56 -10.71 0.21 2.19
N GLY A 57 -10.34 0.82 1.07
CA GLY A 57 -8.94 1.01 0.69
C GLY A 57 -8.34 2.27 1.32
N PHE A 58 -7.24 2.13 2.08
CA PHE A 58 -6.37 3.26 2.41
C PHE A 58 -5.81 3.84 1.11
N THR A 59 -6.34 4.98 0.68
CA THR A 59 -5.80 5.79 -0.41
C THR A 59 -4.91 6.86 0.21
N PHE A 60 -3.60 6.74 0.00
CA PHE A 60 -2.67 7.81 0.35
C PHE A 60 -2.72 8.85 -0.77
N ASP A 61 -3.13 10.09 -0.46
CA ASP A 61 -3.25 11.19 -1.44
C ASP A 61 -1.91 11.50 -2.14
N ALA A 62 -0.80 11.17 -1.49
CA ALA A 62 0.52 11.14 -2.09
C ALA A 62 1.34 10.02 -1.46
N ALA A 63 1.89 9.12 -2.29
CA ALA A 63 2.97 8.26 -1.84
C ALA A 63 4.22 9.12 -1.65
N PRO A 64 4.99 8.98 -0.55
CA PRO A 64 6.26 9.67 -0.42
C PRO A 64 7.15 9.34 -1.63
N SER A 65 7.54 10.37 -2.37
CA SER A 65 8.39 10.21 -3.55
C SER A 65 9.80 9.82 -3.10
N VAL A 66 10.33 8.73 -3.65
CA VAL A 66 11.70 8.30 -3.38
C VAL A 66 12.62 9.25 -4.15
N ASP A 67 13.45 10.03 -3.44
CA ASP A 67 14.50 10.82 -4.08
C ASP A 67 15.59 9.84 -4.59
N THR A 68 15.69 9.70 -5.91
CA THR A 68 16.66 8.81 -6.57
C THR A 68 17.98 9.51 -6.90
N THR A 69 18.08 10.81 -6.64
CA THR A 69 19.26 11.62 -7.00
C THR A 69 20.30 11.68 -5.88
N GLN A 70 19.92 11.27 -4.67
CA GLN A 70 20.76 11.35 -3.48
C GLN A 70 21.24 9.96 -3.04
N VAL A 71 22.45 9.93 -2.48
CA VAL A 71 23.04 8.73 -1.88
C VAL A 71 23.26 9.01 -0.40
N ALA A 72 22.61 8.23 0.46
CA ALA A 72 22.82 8.28 1.90
C ALA A 72 23.87 7.24 2.32
N LEU A 73 24.82 7.65 3.16
CA LEU A 73 25.87 6.79 3.70
C LEU A 73 25.71 6.63 5.22
N LEU A 74 25.69 5.38 5.68
CA LEU A 74 25.69 5.08 7.11
C LEU A 74 27.10 5.16 7.69
N THR A 75 27.33 6.09 8.62
CA THR A 75 28.64 6.29 9.28
C THR A 75 28.52 6.14 10.78
N LYS A 76 29.51 5.49 11.41
CA LYS A 76 29.56 5.34 12.87
C LYS A 76 30.01 6.64 13.54
N ASP A 77 29.18 7.18 14.42
CA ASP A 77 29.58 8.30 15.27
C ASP A 77 30.43 7.80 16.45
N GLN A 78 31.74 8.03 16.38
CA GLN A 78 32.68 7.61 17.42
C GLN A 78 32.55 8.43 18.71
N LYS A 79 32.10 9.69 18.65
CA LYS A 79 32.01 10.58 19.81
C LYS A 79 30.81 10.23 20.70
N MET A 80 29.70 9.85 20.09
CA MET A 80 28.48 9.44 20.80
C MET A 80 28.37 7.93 21.03
N SER A 81 29.33 7.16 20.53
CA SER A 81 29.40 5.71 20.80
C SER A 81 29.81 5.46 22.26
N PHE A 82 29.07 4.61 22.96
CA PHE A 82 29.48 4.14 24.28
C PHE A 82 30.73 3.26 24.16
N VAL A 83 31.82 3.66 24.81
CA VAL A 83 33.11 2.92 24.83
C VAL A 83 33.26 2.06 26.11
N ASN A 84 32.19 1.92 26.89
CA ASN A 84 32.28 1.26 28.19
C ASN A 84 32.35 -0.28 28.00
N ASP A 85 33.33 -0.92 28.63
CA ASP A 85 33.61 -2.36 28.43
C ASP A 85 32.41 -3.26 28.76
N TYR A 86 31.57 -2.86 29.73
CA TYR A 86 30.34 -3.56 30.09
C TYR A 86 29.24 -3.54 29.01
N LEU A 87 29.30 -2.60 28.07
CA LEU A 87 28.33 -2.48 26.98
C LEU A 87 28.88 -3.01 25.65
N LYS A 88 30.14 -3.48 25.60
CA LYS A 88 30.71 -4.09 24.39
C LYS A 88 29.97 -5.35 23.93
N GLU A 89 29.30 -6.03 24.86
CA GLU A 89 28.49 -7.23 24.58
C GLU A 89 27.02 -6.90 24.24
N GLN A 90 26.60 -5.64 24.33
CA GLN A 90 25.25 -5.22 23.99
C GLN A 90 25.14 -5.02 22.48
N ASN A 91 24.31 -5.83 21.81
CA ASN A 91 24.09 -5.80 20.36
C ASN A 91 23.10 -4.70 19.90
N ASN A 92 22.74 -3.77 20.78
CA ASN A 92 21.76 -2.74 20.49
C ASN A 92 22.43 -1.52 19.87
N ASN A 93 22.01 -1.14 18.65
CA ASN A 93 22.51 0.02 17.94
C ASN A 93 21.41 1.08 17.79
N LEU A 94 21.73 2.34 18.11
CA LEU A 94 20.92 3.49 17.75
C LEU A 94 21.42 4.04 16.40
N ILE A 95 20.51 4.20 15.45
CA ILE A 95 20.81 4.80 14.15
C ILE A 95 19.92 6.03 13.98
N ILE A 96 20.52 7.14 13.53
CA ILE A 96 19.84 8.42 13.35
C ILE A 96 19.84 8.74 11.84
N GLY A 97 18.64 8.92 11.27
CA GLY A 97 18.45 9.24 9.86
C GLY A 97 17.04 8.86 9.38
N GLU A 98 16.76 9.13 8.11
CA GLU A 98 15.52 8.70 7.46
C GLU A 98 15.45 7.17 7.39
N ASN A 99 14.32 6.59 7.80
CA ASN A 99 14.17 5.13 7.92
C ASN A 99 14.45 4.40 6.61
N TYR A 100 14.01 4.94 5.47
CA TYR A 100 14.20 4.34 4.15
C TYR A 100 15.69 4.19 3.81
N ASP A 101 16.46 5.26 3.99
CA ASP A 101 17.89 5.30 3.67
C ASP A 101 18.73 4.42 4.60
N VAL A 102 18.38 4.42 5.89
CA VAL A 102 19.01 3.58 6.90
C VAL A 102 18.83 2.10 6.56
N LEU A 103 17.59 1.67 6.30
CA LEU A 103 17.29 0.27 5.99
C LEU A 103 18.01 -0.19 4.70
N LYS A 104 18.07 0.67 3.69
CA LYS A 104 18.79 0.38 2.43
C LYS A 104 20.28 0.14 2.67
N ASN A 105 20.91 0.94 3.53
CA ASN A 105 22.31 0.77 3.92
C ASN A 105 22.53 -0.52 4.74
N LEU A 106 21.63 -0.82 5.69
CA LEU A 106 21.72 -2.03 6.51
C LEU A 106 21.62 -3.32 5.70
N ILE A 107 20.76 -3.36 4.67
CA ILE A 107 20.67 -4.50 3.75
C ILE A 107 22.00 -4.78 3.06
N VAL A 108 22.72 -3.73 2.64
CA VAL A 108 24.03 -3.89 2.00
C VAL A 108 25.05 -4.43 2.99
N LEU A 109 25.08 -3.91 4.22
CA LEU A 109 25.99 -4.37 5.26
C LEU A 109 25.79 -5.86 5.62
N GLU A 110 24.54 -6.32 5.74
CA GLU A 110 24.26 -7.73 6.02
C GLU A 110 24.66 -8.64 4.86
N ARG A 111 24.43 -8.23 3.60
CA ARG A 111 24.90 -8.99 2.42
C ARG A 111 26.41 -9.15 2.39
N GLU A 112 27.16 -8.11 2.78
CA GLU A 112 28.62 -8.17 2.85
C GLU A 112 29.09 -9.05 4.02
N ARG A 113 28.39 -9.02 5.18
CA ARG A 113 28.63 -9.96 6.28
C ARG A 113 28.43 -11.41 5.88
N GLU A 114 27.32 -11.73 5.20
CA GLU A 114 27.04 -13.08 4.71
C GLU A 114 28.10 -13.59 3.72
N ARG A 115 28.65 -12.69 2.88
CA ARG A 115 29.74 -13.02 1.96
C ARG A 115 31.06 -13.26 2.69
N ALA A 116 31.40 -12.45 3.68
CA ALA A 116 32.64 -12.58 4.46
C ALA A 116 32.63 -13.80 5.40
N GLY A 117 31.45 -14.33 5.74
CA GLY A 117 31.28 -15.55 6.53
C GLY A 117 31.31 -16.86 5.72
N ARG A 118 31.54 -16.81 4.41
CA ARG A 118 31.80 -17.97 3.53
C ARG A 118 33.28 -18.05 3.19
#